data_AF-A0A953R972-F1
#
_entry.id   AF-A0A953R972-F1
#
_cell.length_a   1.000
_cell.length_b   1.000
_cell.length_c   1.000
_cell.angle_alpha   90.00
_cell.angle_beta   90.00
_cell.angle_gamma   90.00
#
_symmetry.space_group_name_H-M   'P 1'
#
loop_
_entity.id
_entity.type
_entity.pdbx_description
1 polymer ?
#
loop_
_entity_poly.entity_id
_entity_poly.type
_entity_poly.pdbx_seq_one_letter_code
_entity_poly.pdbx_strand_id
1 'polypeptide(L)'
;METIARAVGIRNGTTPMPNEQAGLQTVTGLLDRIPLANGGTAATPGLWSSNRTALIAQVTAAIVVFQTVNHIRVIDGVVDPGGGTLRLMNQLAGPAPVTATLVSGDVNSHAWDVADPSSLDGTAPLRTRTISPPLTRKLISVTGTSIKWFGVVIPLTQSGGVAGGLPLIFFTPTPRQGGFFDPSYDQFTRWHKLWDKYTSAMGSQLVASGAPQILVIPFYKNSQAGNLGSFLANWREVVSAVVTEAIISSDPLFLRNKFEFTEIFTASFSNGIVTHQNFNTGGAGAASMTRIGFDLDGQASGSNWRPSRAVVYMNTRTSGANPTGNTWHVGGRLAALERKYPGKTDHNLCPFLLLHGLSRFGR
;
A
#
# COMPACT_ATOMS: atom_id res chain seq x y z
N MET A 1 -5.66 -5.23 14.84
CA MET A 1 -6.33 -6.12 15.80
C MET A 1 -7.30 -6.96 15.01
N GLU A 2 -7.13 -8.27 15.03
CA GLU A 2 -7.98 -9.23 14.35
C GLU A 2 -9.37 -9.29 14.99
N THR A 3 -10.39 -9.46 14.16
CA THR A 3 -11.78 -9.61 14.59
C THR A 3 -12.38 -10.91 14.05
N ILE A 4 -13.42 -11.39 14.71
CA ILE A 4 -14.25 -12.52 14.27
C ILE A 4 -15.70 -12.09 14.27
N ALA A 5 -16.49 -12.51 13.27
CA ALA A 5 -17.90 -12.13 13.16
C ALA A 5 -18.80 -12.96 14.10
N ARG A 6 -18.42 -14.21 14.36
CA ARG A 6 -19.13 -15.17 15.22
C ARG A 6 -18.14 -15.90 16.12
N ALA A 7 -18.66 -16.47 17.22
CA ALA A 7 -17.85 -17.21 18.18
C ALA A 7 -17.22 -18.48 17.60
N VAL A 8 -16.05 -18.83 18.13
CA VAL A 8 -15.22 -19.99 17.70
C VAL A 8 -14.91 -20.86 18.91
N GLY A 9 -15.02 -22.18 18.76
CA GLY A 9 -14.78 -23.19 19.79
C GLY A 9 -16.01 -24.02 20.15
N ILE A 10 -15.93 -24.72 21.29
CA ILE A 10 -17.03 -25.49 21.89
C ILE A 10 -17.20 -25.00 23.33
N ARG A 11 -18.30 -24.32 23.62
CA ARG A 11 -18.55 -23.73 24.94
C ARG A 11 -18.76 -24.82 25.97
N ASN A 12 -17.99 -24.74 27.05
CA ASN A 12 -18.01 -25.68 28.18
C ASN A 12 -17.89 -27.15 27.73
N GLY A 13 -17.21 -27.39 26.60
CA GLY A 13 -17.05 -28.72 26.02
C GLY A 13 -18.33 -29.36 25.45
N THR A 14 -19.48 -28.67 25.47
CA THR A 14 -20.77 -29.26 25.06
C THR A 14 -21.45 -28.54 23.90
N THR A 15 -21.37 -27.21 23.84
CA THR A 15 -22.11 -26.43 22.86
C THR A 15 -21.20 -25.94 21.73
N PRO A 16 -21.25 -26.54 20.52
CA PRO A 16 -20.45 -26.06 19.41
C PRO A 16 -20.90 -24.65 18.99
N MET A 17 -19.94 -23.73 18.89
CA MET A 17 -20.19 -22.39 18.35
C MET A 17 -20.30 -22.45 16.80
N PRO A 18 -20.70 -21.35 16.11
CA PRO A 18 -20.84 -21.38 14.65
C PRO A 18 -19.59 -21.84 13.89
N ASN A 19 -18.38 -21.58 14.43
CA ASN A 19 -17.12 -22.08 13.89
C ASN A 19 -16.95 -21.79 12.39
N GLU A 20 -17.34 -20.60 11.96
CA GLU A 20 -17.17 -20.16 10.57
C GLU A 20 -15.69 -20.25 10.16
N GLN A 21 -15.43 -20.62 8.91
CA GLN A 21 -14.06 -20.85 8.42
C GLN A 21 -13.14 -19.65 8.65
N ALA A 22 -13.63 -18.43 8.39
CA ALA A 22 -12.88 -17.20 8.63
C ALA A 22 -12.53 -17.02 10.12
N GLY A 23 -13.46 -17.32 11.02
CA GLY A 23 -13.22 -17.26 12.47
C GLY A 23 -12.18 -18.28 12.93
N LEU A 24 -12.28 -19.52 12.46
CA LEU A 24 -11.30 -20.58 12.76
C LEU A 24 -9.90 -20.20 12.28
N GLN A 25 -9.78 -19.65 11.06
CA GLN A 25 -8.51 -19.16 10.52
C GLN A 25 -7.92 -18.02 11.35
N THR A 26 -8.75 -17.07 11.79
CA THR A 26 -8.30 -15.99 12.67
C THR A 26 -7.78 -16.52 14.01
N VAL A 27 -8.52 -17.41 14.67
CA VAL A 27 -8.14 -17.91 16.01
C VAL A 27 -6.92 -18.81 15.95
N THR A 28 -6.83 -19.73 14.99
CA THR A 28 -5.61 -20.55 14.77
C THR A 28 -4.40 -19.68 14.48
N GLY A 29 -4.54 -18.69 13.59
CA GLY A 29 -3.47 -17.74 13.28
C GLY A 29 -3.06 -16.85 14.46
N LEU A 30 -3.95 -16.56 15.42
CA LEU A 30 -3.58 -15.89 16.67
C LEU A 30 -2.78 -16.83 17.58
N LEU A 31 -3.28 -18.05 17.80
CA LEU A 31 -2.63 -19.06 18.64
C LEU A 31 -1.22 -19.39 18.16
N ASP A 32 -1.03 -19.55 16.85
CA ASP A 32 0.27 -19.86 16.22
C ASP A 32 1.33 -18.78 16.40
N ARG A 33 0.95 -17.59 16.86
CA ARG A 33 1.88 -16.47 17.10
C ARG A 33 2.14 -16.24 18.58
N ILE A 34 1.34 -16.84 19.45
CA ILE A 34 1.46 -16.69 20.88
C ILE A 34 2.48 -17.75 21.37
N PRO A 35 3.52 -17.36 22.13
CA PRO A 35 4.47 -18.31 22.72
C PRO A 35 3.76 -19.37 23.58
N LEU A 36 4.33 -20.58 23.66
CA LEU A 36 3.81 -21.65 24.54
C LEU A 36 3.66 -21.17 26.00
N ALA A 37 4.63 -20.37 26.49
CA ALA A 37 4.60 -19.80 27.84
C ALA A 37 3.39 -18.88 28.10
N ASN A 38 2.77 -18.35 27.04
CA ASN A 38 1.58 -17.52 27.09
C ASN A 38 0.33 -18.28 26.60
N GLY A 39 0.39 -19.62 26.54
CA GLY A 39 -0.72 -20.49 26.20
C GLY A 39 -1.05 -20.57 24.70
N GLY A 40 -0.15 -20.15 23.82
CA GLY A 40 -0.28 -20.30 22.37
C GLY A 40 0.34 -21.58 21.82
N THR A 41 0.58 -21.61 20.51
CA THR A 41 1.12 -22.76 19.75
C THR A 41 2.35 -22.40 18.91
N ALA A 42 3.02 -21.27 19.16
CA ALA A 42 4.11 -20.78 18.31
C ALA A 42 5.36 -21.69 18.19
N ALA A 43 5.49 -22.74 19.01
CA ALA A 43 6.54 -23.74 18.83
C ALA A 43 6.30 -24.67 17.63
N THR A 44 5.04 -24.81 17.21
CA THR A 44 4.62 -25.68 16.09
C THR A 44 3.48 -25.01 15.30
N PRO A 45 3.72 -23.83 14.71
CA PRO A 45 2.68 -23.07 14.03
C PRO A 45 2.16 -23.82 12.80
N GLY A 46 0.86 -23.72 12.52
CA GLY A 46 0.24 -24.29 11.33
C GLY A 46 -0.02 -25.80 11.39
N LEU A 47 0.33 -26.50 12.48
CA LEU A 47 0.01 -27.92 12.68
C LEU A 47 -1.45 -28.12 13.11
N TRP A 48 -2.38 -27.71 12.25
CA TRP A 48 -3.82 -27.87 12.46
C TRP A 48 -4.39 -28.93 11.51
N SER A 49 -5.37 -29.69 11.99
CA SER A 49 -6.07 -30.68 11.18
C SER A 49 -6.79 -30.03 9.99
N SER A 50 -6.69 -30.65 8.81
CA SER A 50 -7.50 -30.31 7.64
C SER A 50 -8.93 -30.84 7.72
N ASN A 51 -9.18 -31.85 8.56
CA ASN A 51 -10.53 -32.31 8.88
C ASN A 51 -11.23 -31.30 9.82
N ARG A 52 -12.38 -30.78 9.40
CA ARG A 52 -13.11 -29.71 10.09
C ARG A 52 -13.51 -30.05 11.52
N THR A 53 -14.00 -31.26 11.78
CA THR A 53 -14.43 -31.67 13.13
C THR A 53 -13.24 -31.77 14.07
N ALA A 54 -12.14 -32.38 13.60
CA ALA A 54 -10.91 -32.48 14.36
C ALA A 54 -10.26 -31.10 14.57
N LEU A 55 -10.33 -30.20 13.58
CA LEU A 55 -9.86 -28.81 13.70
C LEU A 55 -10.60 -28.08 14.82
N ILE A 56 -11.93 -28.15 14.86
CA ILE A 56 -12.73 -27.49 15.91
C ILE A 56 -12.35 -28.01 17.30
N ALA A 57 -12.15 -29.32 17.45
CA ALA A 57 -11.71 -29.92 18.71
C ALA A 57 -10.31 -29.44 19.11
N GLN A 58 -9.34 -29.44 18.19
CA GLN A 58 -7.98 -28.95 18.42
C GLN A 58 -7.95 -27.47 18.81
N VAL A 59 -8.68 -26.62 18.07
CA VAL A 59 -8.80 -25.19 18.35
C VAL A 59 -9.44 -24.97 19.73
N THR A 60 -10.49 -25.70 20.06
CA THR A 60 -11.14 -25.61 21.39
C THR A 60 -10.16 -25.96 22.51
N ALA A 61 -9.41 -27.05 22.37
CA ALA A 61 -8.42 -27.45 23.35
C ALA A 61 -7.32 -26.39 23.52
N ALA A 62 -6.84 -25.80 22.43
CA ALA A 62 -5.86 -24.72 22.47
C ALA A 62 -6.43 -23.44 23.10
N ILE A 63 -7.70 -23.11 22.85
CA ILE A 63 -8.38 -21.98 23.52
C ILE A 63 -8.46 -22.21 25.03
N VAL A 64 -8.81 -23.42 25.48
CA VAL A 64 -8.84 -23.77 26.91
C VAL A 64 -7.45 -23.56 27.53
N VAL A 65 -6.39 -24.09 26.90
CA VAL A 65 -5.00 -23.89 27.37
C VAL A 65 -4.66 -22.41 27.48
N PHE A 66 -4.97 -21.63 26.44
CA PHE A 66 -4.74 -20.18 26.44
C PHE A 66 -5.46 -19.48 27.59
N GLN A 67 -6.76 -19.75 27.75
CA GLN A 67 -7.59 -19.16 28.81
C GLN A 67 -7.07 -19.53 30.20
N THR A 68 -6.65 -20.78 30.40
CA THR A 68 -6.07 -21.26 31.66
C THR A 68 -4.75 -20.59 31.99
N VAL A 69 -3.78 -20.56 31.05
CA VAL A 69 -2.45 -19.96 31.26
C VAL A 69 -2.55 -18.47 31.58
N ASN A 70 -3.49 -17.77 30.95
CA ASN A 70 -3.67 -16.33 31.13
C ASN A 70 -4.68 -15.96 32.22
N HIS A 71 -5.16 -16.93 33.01
CA HIS A 71 -6.12 -16.73 34.09
C HIS A 71 -7.37 -15.94 33.65
N ILE A 72 -7.88 -16.22 32.44
CA ILE A 72 -9.11 -15.61 31.96
C ILE A 72 -10.25 -16.03 32.89
N ARG A 73 -11.09 -15.07 33.30
CA ARG A 73 -12.18 -15.29 34.27
C ARG A 73 -13.11 -16.46 33.89
N VAL A 74 -13.30 -16.70 32.61
CA VAL A 74 -14.15 -17.78 32.07
C VAL A 74 -13.28 -18.67 31.19
N ILE A 75 -13.11 -19.92 31.61
CA ILE A 75 -12.40 -20.97 30.86
C ILE A 75 -13.47 -21.89 30.28
N ASP A 76 -13.94 -21.58 29.07
CA ASP A 76 -15.05 -22.26 28.42
C ASP A 76 -14.70 -22.82 27.04
N GLY A 77 -13.45 -22.66 26.58
CA GLY A 77 -13.00 -23.12 25.27
C GLY A 77 -13.54 -22.31 24.10
N VAL A 78 -14.02 -21.08 24.33
CA VAL A 78 -14.58 -20.21 23.29
C VAL A 78 -13.89 -18.85 23.20
N VAL A 79 -13.76 -18.38 21.97
CA VAL A 79 -13.41 -16.99 21.65
C VAL A 79 -14.65 -16.29 21.11
N ASP A 80 -15.14 -15.30 21.86
CA ASP A 80 -16.30 -14.49 21.49
C ASP A 80 -15.91 -13.22 20.72
N PRO A 81 -16.73 -12.76 19.76
CA PRO A 81 -16.53 -11.47 19.09
C PRO A 81 -16.40 -10.32 20.09
N GLY A 82 -15.27 -9.60 20.04
CA GLY A 82 -15.00 -8.49 20.98
C GLY A 82 -14.75 -8.89 22.44
N GLY A 83 -14.72 -10.19 22.74
CA GLY A 83 -14.54 -10.71 24.09
C GLY A 83 -13.14 -10.49 24.68
N GLY A 84 -13.01 -10.69 25.99
CA GLY A 84 -11.74 -10.56 26.72
C GLY A 84 -10.64 -11.46 26.16
N THR A 85 -10.96 -12.73 25.87
CA THR A 85 -10.04 -13.71 25.28
C THR A 85 -9.47 -13.22 23.95
N LEU A 86 -10.32 -12.73 23.04
CA LEU A 86 -9.88 -12.23 21.73
C LEU A 86 -8.98 -11.00 21.85
N ARG A 87 -9.30 -10.08 22.78
CA ARG A 87 -8.47 -8.88 23.02
C ARG A 87 -7.09 -9.27 23.53
N LEU A 88 -7.00 -10.21 24.48
CA LEU A 88 -5.71 -10.65 25.00
C LEU A 88 -4.91 -11.45 23.96
N MET A 89 -5.56 -12.33 23.20
CA MET A 89 -4.91 -13.05 22.08
C MET A 89 -4.28 -12.06 21.10
N ASN A 90 -5.02 -11.02 20.71
CA ASN A 90 -4.51 -9.97 19.83
C ASN A 90 -3.31 -9.21 20.42
N GLN A 91 -3.32 -8.98 21.72
CA GLN A 91 -2.22 -8.31 22.42
C GLN A 91 -0.96 -9.19 22.42
N LEU A 92 -1.10 -10.48 22.73
CA LEU A 92 0.02 -11.41 22.88
C LEU A 92 0.56 -11.94 21.54
N ALA A 93 -0.30 -12.11 20.54
CA ALA A 93 0.07 -12.55 19.20
C ALA A 93 0.81 -11.47 18.40
N GLY A 94 0.73 -10.21 18.83
CA GLY A 94 1.24 -9.07 18.09
C GLY A 94 0.55 -8.88 16.72
N PRO A 95 1.14 -8.08 15.81
CA PRO A 95 0.63 -7.91 14.46
C PRO A 95 0.73 -9.22 13.66
N ALA A 96 -0.24 -9.45 12.77
CA ALA A 96 -0.19 -10.60 11.88
C ALA A 96 1.05 -10.51 10.96
N PRO A 97 1.73 -11.65 10.67
CA PRO A 97 2.81 -11.72 9.72
C PRO A 97 2.32 -11.17 8.40
N VAL A 98 3.11 -10.26 7.85
CA VAL A 98 2.90 -9.75 6.52
C VAL A 98 3.43 -10.80 5.55
N THR A 99 2.56 -11.29 4.68
CA THR A 99 2.93 -12.17 3.56
C THR A 99 2.51 -11.49 2.28
N ALA A 100 3.40 -11.48 1.28
CA ALA A 100 3.15 -10.98 -0.05
C ALA A 100 3.20 -12.13 -1.06
N THR A 101 2.33 -12.11 -2.06
CA THR A 101 2.29 -13.11 -3.13
C THR A 101 2.11 -12.41 -4.47
N LEU A 102 2.95 -12.76 -5.45
CA LEU A 102 2.73 -12.34 -6.82
C LEU A 102 1.41 -12.92 -7.36
N VAL A 103 0.53 -12.04 -7.84
CA VAL A 103 -0.72 -12.45 -8.50
C VAL A 103 -0.59 -12.38 -10.02
N SER A 104 0.02 -11.31 -10.52
CA SER A 104 0.34 -11.19 -11.94
C SER A 104 1.53 -10.25 -12.13
N GLY A 105 2.19 -10.36 -13.28
CA GLY A 105 3.24 -9.44 -13.67
C GLY A 105 3.36 -9.40 -15.18
N ASP A 106 3.78 -8.27 -15.71
CA ASP A 106 4.05 -8.09 -17.13
C ASP A 106 5.23 -7.16 -17.37
N VAL A 107 5.74 -7.25 -18.60
CA VAL A 107 6.62 -6.24 -19.17
C VAL A 107 5.83 -5.57 -20.29
N ASN A 108 5.54 -4.28 -20.13
CA ASN A 108 4.79 -3.53 -21.13
C ASN A 108 5.45 -2.18 -21.43
N SER A 109 4.99 -1.52 -22.48
CA SER A 109 5.33 -0.13 -22.74
C SER A 109 4.08 0.58 -23.25
N HIS A 110 3.91 1.84 -22.83
CA HIS A 110 2.85 2.69 -23.31
C HIS A 110 3.40 4.08 -23.55
N ALA A 111 3.05 4.69 -24.68
CA ALA A 111 3.43 6.06 -24.95
C ALA A 111 2.58 7.01 -24.09
N TRP A 112 3.24 7.91 -23.38
CA TRP A 112 2.61 8.96 -22.59
C TRP A 112 3.17 10.31 -23.01
N ASP A 113 2.30 11.26 -23.29
CA ASP A 113 2.69 12.66 -23.37
C ASP A 113 2.74 13.21 -21.94
N VAL A 114 3.85 13.82 -21.57
CA VAL A 114 4.10 14.34 -20.23
C VAL A 114 4.68 15.75 -20.30
N ALA A 115 4.69 16.47 -19.17
CA ALA A 115 5.38 17.75 -19.09
C ALA A 115 6.90 17.55 -19.21
N ASP A 116 7.54 18.28 -20.11
CA ASP A 116 9.00 18.29 -20.25
C ASP A 116 9.63 18.96 -19.01
N PRO A 117 10.44 18.23 -18.21
CA PRO A 117 11.06 18.75 -17.00
C PRO A 117 11.82 20.06 -17.21
N SER A 118 12.45 20.24 -18.37
CA SER A 118 13.25 21.43 -18.67
C SER A 118 12.42 22.70 -18.89
N SER A 119 11.10 22.57 -19.01
CA SER A 119 10.18 23.68 -19.27
C SER A 119 9.46 24.20 -18.02
N LEU A 120 9.71 23.62 -16.84
CA LEU A 120 8.98 23.97 -15.62
C LEU A 120 9.43 25.29 -14.98
N ASP A 121 10.70 25.67 -15.13
CA ASP A 121 11.20 26.95 -14.65
C ASP A 121 10.55 28.13 -15.43
N GLY A 122 10.41 29.28 -14.77
CA GLY A 122 9.81 30.48 -15.37
C GLY A 122 8.28 30.43 -15.53
N THR A 123 7.71 31.36 -16.30
CA THR A 123 6.24 31.54 -16.41
C THR A 123 5.66 31.05 -17.74
N ALA A 124 6.50 30.61 -18.67
CA ALA A 124 6.08 30.19 -20.00
C ALA A 124 5.23 28.90 -19.96
N PRO A 125 4.39 28.66 -20.99
CA PRO A 125 3.69 27.39 -21.15
C PRO A 125 4.66 26.20 -21.13
N LEU A 126 4.25 25.11 -20.48
CA LEU A 126 5.04 23.88 -20.40
C LEU A 126 5.08 23.21 -21.77
N ARG A 127 6.26 22.70 -22.13
CA ARG A 127 6.44 21.88 -23.32
C ARG A 127 6.03 20.45 -23.00
N THR A 128 5.63 19.73 -24.04
CA THR A 128 5.30 18.31 -23.95
C THR A 128 6.46 17.46 -24.43
N ARG A 129 6.68 16.32 -23.79
CA ARG A 129 7.59 15.28 -24.26
C ARG A 129 6.84 13.95 -24.26
N THR A 130 6.99 13.16 -25.32
CA THR A 130 6.49 11.78 -25.34
C THR A 130 7.53 10.85 -24.72
N ILE A 131 7.09 9.98 -23.81
CA ILE A 131 7.90 8.92 -23.19
C ILE A 131 7.24 7.57 -23.45
N SER A 132 8.05 6.52 -23.65
CA SER A 132 7.54 5.14 -23.78
C SER A 132 8.59 4.14 -23.27
N PRO A 133 8.98 4.21 -21.98
CA PRO A 133 9.94 3.26 -21.45
C PRO A 133 9.32 1.86 -21.34
N PRO A 134 10.13 0.79 -21.34
CA PRO A 134 9.68 -0.51 -20.88
C PRO A 134 9.45 -0.49 -19.37
N LEU A 135 8.36 -1.11 -18.92
CA LEU A 135 7.95 -1.20 -17.52
C LEU A 135 7.92 -2.65 -17.08
N THR A 136 8.58 -2.97 -15.98
CA THR A 136 8.39 -4.24 -15.28
C THR A 136 7.39 -4.02 -14.17
N ARG A 137 6.15 -4.49 -14.34
CA ARG A 137 5.04 -4.25 -13.43
C ARG A 137 4.63 -5.53 -12.73
N LYS A 138 4.27 -5.43 -11.46
CA LYS A 138 3.76 -6.53 -10.65
C LYS A 138 2.47 -6.11 -9.96
N LEU A 139 1.53 -7.05 -9.87
CA LEU A 139 0.38 -6.99 -8.98
C LEU A 139 0.62 -8.00 -7.86
N ILE A 140 0.63 -7.51 -6.63
CA ILE A 140 0.95 -8.30 -5.45
C ILE A 140 -0.23 -8.26 -4.49
N SER A 141 -0.65 -9.42 -4.02
CA SER A 141 -1.60 -9.54 -2.93
C SER A 141 -0.87 -9.65 -1.60
N VAL A 142 -1.46 -9.11 -0.53
CA VAL A 142 -0.85 -9.07 0.80
C VAL A 142 -1.84 -9.49 1.87
N THR A 143 -1.39 -10.32 2.81
CA THR A 143 -2.10 -10.67 4.04
C THR A 143 -1.40 -10.05 5.26
N GLY A 144 -2.10 -9.99 6.39
CA GLY A 144 -1.56 -9.41 7.63
C GLY A 144 -1.62 -7.89 7.68
N THR A 145 -2.32 -7.25 6.75
CA THR A 145 -2.59 -5.80 6.76
C THR A 145 -3.98 -5.50 6.19
N SER A 146 -4.48 -4.28 6.39
CA SER A 146 -5.79 -3.83 5.95
C SER A 146 -5.86 -3.59 4.43
N ILE A 147 -4.73 -3.29 3.79
CA ILE A 147 -4.63 -3.08 2.33
C ILE A 147 -4.15 -4.38 1.69
N LYS A 148 -4.95 -4.96 0.79
CA LYS A 148 -4.69 -6.29 0.24
C LYS A 148 -3.91 -6.29 -1.07
N TRP A 149 -3.86 -5.15 -1.77
CA TRP A 149 -3.43 -5.11 -3.17
C TRP A 149 -2.42 -3.99 -3.42
N PHE A 150 -1.33 -4.34 -4.08
CA PHE A 150 -0.24 -3.42 -4.37
C PHE A 150 0.21 -3.54 -5.83
N GLY A 151 0.32 -2.40 -6.50
CA GLY A 151 1.03 -2.30 -7.77
C GLY A 151 2.48 -1.97 -7.51
N VAL A 152 3.40 -2.68 -8.14
CA VAL A 152 4.84 -2.39 -8.07
C VAL A 152 5.40 -2.18 -9.46
N VAL A 153 6.25 -1.16 -9.63
CA VAL A 153 7.04 -0.99 -10.85
C VAL A 153 8.51 -0.95 -10.48
N ILE A 154 9.28 -1.84 -11.11
CA ILE A 154 10.70 -2.03 -10.86
C ILE A 154 11.48 -1.44 -12.03
N PRO A 155 12.28 -0.38 -11.84
CA PRO A 155 13.22 0.06 -12.85
C PRO A 155 14.33 -0.99 -13.02
N LEU A 156 14.68 -1.27 -14.28
CA LEU A 156 15.81 -2.13 -14.62
C LEU A 156 16.98 -1.29 -15.12
N THR A 157 18.18 -1.75 -14.82
CA THR A 157 19.44 -1.27 -15.39
C THR A 157 19.51 -1.60 -16.88
N GLN A 158 20.46 -1.00 -17.61
CA GLN A 158 20.71 -1.33 -19.02
C GLN A 158 21.06 -2.82 -19.23
N SER A 159 21.66 -3.47 -18.23
CA SER A 159 21.95 -4.91 -18.24
C SER A 159 20.76 -5.78 -17.83
N GLY A 160 19.57 -5.21 -17.61
CA GLY A 160 18.36 -5.94 -17.23
C GLY A 160 18.26 -6.30 -15.75
N GLY A 161 19.28 -6.03 -14.94
CA GLY A 161 19.23 -6.23 -13.48
C GLY A 161 18.37 -5.17 -12.81
N VAL A 162 17.80 -5.46 -11.64
CA VAL A 162 17.01 -4.50 -10.86
C VAL A 162 17.89 -3.29 -10.51
N ALA A 163 17.50 -2.10 -10.96
CA ALA A 163 18.24 -0.87 -10.67
C ALA A 163 18.22 -0.56 -9.17
N GLY A 164 17.07 -0.82 -8.52
CA GLY A 164 16.90 -0.80 -7.07
C GLY A 164 17.09 0.57 -6.42
N GLY A 165 16.30 0.87 -5.39
CA GLY A 165 16.40 2.15 -4.67
C GLY A 165 15.33 2.28 -3.60
N LEU A 166 15.25 3.45 -2.96
CA LEU A 166 14.24 3.70 -1.94
C LEU A 166 12.81 3.52 -2.51
N PRO A 167 11.86 2.96 -1.75
CA PRO A 167 10.47 2.89 -2.19
C PRO A 167 9.88 4.29 -2.43
N LEU A 168 9.18 4.46 -3.54
CA LEU A 168 8.30 5.59 -3.83
C LEU A 168 6.84 5.13 -3.64
N ILE A 169 6.21 5.55 -2.54
CA ILE A 169 4.81 5.19 -2.25
C ILE A 169 3.88 6.23 -2.89
N PHE A 170 3.11 5.81 -3.90
CA PHE A 170 2.16 6.68 -4.59
C PHE A 170 0.71 6.42 -4.13
N PHE A 171 0.09 7.45 -3.55
CA PHE A 171 -1.31 7.42 -3.12
C PHE A 171 -2.23 7.90 -4.24
N THR A 172 -3.06 7.00 -4.74
CA THR A 172 -4.02 7.28 -5.82
C THR A 172 -5.18 8.14 -5.33
N PRO A 173 -5.90 8.82 -6.22
CA PRO A 173 -7.23 9.33 -5.91
C PRO A 173 -8.16 8.24 -5.35
N THR A 174 -9.15 8.63 -4.55
CA THR A 174 -10.14 7.70 -3.99
C THR A 174 -10.81 6.91 -5.13
N PRO A 175 -10.80 5.56 -5.06
CA PRO A 175 -11.25 4.69 -6.15
C PRO A 175 -12.65 4.99 -6.70
N ARG A 176 -13.57 5.46 -5.85
CA ARG A 176 -14.94 5.86 -6.23
C ARG A 176 -14.97 6.91 -7.33
N GLN A 177 -13.99 7.81 -7.40
CA GLN A 177 -13.89 8.80 -8.48
C GLN A 177 -13.70 8.15 -9.86
N GLY A 178 -13.11 6.95 -9.90
CA GLY A 178 -13.00 6.13 -11.12
C GLY A 178 -14.13 5.11 -11.29
N GLY A 179 -15.15 5.12 -10.44
CA GLY A 179 -16.24 4.14 -10.46
C GLY A 179 -15.89 2.77 -9.83
N PHE A 180 -14.85 2.71 -9.00
CA PHE A 180 -14.42 1.48 -8.33
C PHE A 180 -14.97 1.42 -6.91
N PHE A 181 -15.82 0.43 -6.63
CA PHE A 181 -16.54 0.28 -5.37
C PHE A 181 -16.08 -0.95 -4.57
N ASP A 182 -16.16 -0.83 -3.24
CA ASP A 182 -15.62 -1.77 -2.25
C ASP A 182 -16.07 -3.24 -2.41
N PRO A 183 -17.32 -3.56 -2.82
CA PRO A 183 -17.76 -4.97 -2.91
C PRO A 183 -16.93 -5.85 -3.84
N SER A 184 -16.24 -5.25 -4.83
CA SER A 184 -15.42 -5.97 -5.82
C SER A 184 -13.92 -5.95 -5.49
N TYR A 185 -13.54 -5.36 -4.35
CA TYR A 185 -12.14 -5.16 -3.98
C TYR A 185 -11.42 -6.48 -3.70
N ASP A 186 -12.07 -7.41 -3.01
CA ASP A 186 -11.41 -8.63 -2.55
C ASP A 186 -11.07 -9.59 -3.71
N GLN A 187 -11.80 -9.54 -4.83
CA GLN A 187 -11.47 -10.30 -6.04
C GLN A 187 -10.59 -9.52 -7.03
N PHE A 188 -10.43 -8.21 -6.82
CA PHE A 188 -9.62 -7.29 -7.64
C PHE A 188 -9.89 -7.28 -9.16
N THR A 189 -11.02 -7.83 -9.63
CA THR A 189 -11.30 -8.00 -11.06
C THR A 189 -11.46 -6.65 -11.78
N ARG A 190 -12.44 -5.83 -11.38
CA ARG A 190 -12.62 -4.49 -11.94
C ARG A 190 -11.47 -3.56 -11.58
N TRP A 191 -10.90 -3.75 -10.39
CA TRP A 191 -9.80 -2.95 -9.86
C TRP A 191 -8.50 -3.10 -10.66
N HIS A 192 -8.36 -4.16 -11.46
CA HIS A 192 -7.25 -4.32 -12.39
C HIS A 192 -7.06 -3.12 -13.33
N LYS A 193 -8.14 -2.40 -13.70
CA LYS A 193 -8.03 -1.17 -14.50
C LYS A 193 -7.34 -0.02 -13.74
N LEU A 194 -7.49 0.05 -12.42
CA LEU A 194 -6.74 1.01 -11.60
C LEU A 194 -5.27 0.64 -11.53
N TRP A 195 -4.99 -0.65 -11.34
CA TRP A 195 -3.63 -1.18 -11.40
C TRP A 195 -2.96 -0.81 -12.72
N ASP A 196 -3.59 -1.15 -13.85
CA ASP A 196 -3.05 -0.87 -15.17
C ASP A 196 -2.82 0.63 -15.40
N LYS A 197 -3.82 1.47 -15.08
CA LYS A 197 -3.74 2.93 -15.25
C LYS A 197 -2.57 3.54 -14.47
N TYR A 198 -2.49 3.30 -13.16
CA TYR A 198 -1.53 4.01 -12.32
C TYR A 198 -0.12 3.43 -12.40
N THR A 199 0.02 2.11 -12.55
CA THR A 199 1.35 1.53 -12.80
C THR A 199 1.89 1.95 -14.16
N SER A 200 1.05 2.07 -15.20
CA SER A 200 1.50 2.56 -16.51
C SER A 200 1.89 4.04 -16.46
N ALA A 201 1.00 4.90 -15.97
CA ALA A 201 1.22 6.35 -16.02
C ALA A 201 2.33 6.82 -15.07
N MET A 202 2.35 6.32 -13.82
CA MET A 202 3.35 6.73 -12.84
C MET A 202 4.65 5.96 -13.03
N GLY A 203 4.58 4.67 -13.37
CA GLY A 203 5.75 3.85 -13.69
C GLY A 203 6.51 4.38 -14.91
N SER A 204 5.83 4.82 -15.97
CA SER A 204 6.48 5.43 -17.13
C SER A 204 7.29 6.66 -16.76
N GLN A 205 6.72 7.54 -15.93
CA GLN A 205 7.44 8.72 -15.48
C GLN A 205 8.62 8.39 -14.57
N LEU A 206 8.48 7.40 -13.69
CA LEU A 206 9.58 6.90 -12.87
C LEU A 206 10.71 6.37 -13.76
N VAL A 207 10.44 5.42 -14.64
CA VAL A 207 11.49 4.81 -15.46
C VAL A 207 12.11 5.84 -16.42
N ALA A 208 11.31 6.71 -17.03
CA ALA A 208 11.81 7.76 -17.93
C ALA A 208 12.64 8.84 -17.21
N SER A 209 12.44 9.03 -15.90
CA SER A 209 13.27 9.95 -15.10
C SER A 209 14.69 9.43 -14.88
N GLY A 210 14.91 8.11 -15.05
CA GLY A 210 16.15 7.44 -14.68
C GLY A 210 16.40 7.38 -13.17
N ALA A 211 15.42 7.74 -12.35
CA ALA A 211 15.53 7.66 -10.90
C ALA A 211 15.44 6.19 -10.43
N PRO A 212 16.23 5.79 -9.41
CA PRO A 212 16.36 4.38 -9.04
C PRO A 212 15.23 3.86 -8.13
N GLN A 213 14.26 4.71 -7.75
CA GLN A 213 13.21 4.32 -6.80
C GLN A 213 12.35 3.17 -7.32
N ILE A 214 11.81 2.37 -6.40
CA ILE A 214 10.81 1.34 -6.72
C ILE A 214 9.43 1.91 -6.43
N LEU A 215 8.58 2.01 -7.46
CA LEU A 215 7.22 2.52 -7.28
C LEU A 215 6.36 1.47 -6.57
N VAL A 216 5.69 1.87 -5.50
CA VAL A 216 4.74 1.05 -4.75
C VAL A 216 3.42 1.81 -4.66
N ILE A 217 2.34 1.18 -5.14
CA ILE A 217 1.00 1.78 -5.17
C ILE A 217 0.07 0.93 -4.32
N PRO A 218 -0.27 1.33 -3.08
CA PRO A 218 -1.33 0.69 -2.32
C PRO A 218 -2.69 0.95 -2.98
N PHE A 219 -3.43 -0.09 -3.33
CA PHE A 219 -4.83 0.01 -3.73
C PHE A 219 -5.72 -0.29 -2.53
N TYR A 220 -6.41 0.72 -2.02
CA TYR A 220 -7.25 0.66 -0.81
C TYR A 220 -8.73 0.83 -1.15
N LYS A 221 -9.62 0.31 -0.30
CA LYS A 221 -11.08 0.53 -0.39
C LYS A 221 -11.42 2.01 -0.22
N ASN A 222 -12.60 2.41 -0.68
CA ASN A 222 -13.13 3.75 -0.43
C ASN A 222 -13.29 4.02 1.07
N SER A 223 -13.79 3.03 1.80
CA SER A 223 -13.87 3.05 3.27
C SER A 223 -12.52 3.23 3.98
N GLN A 224 -11.40 3.01 3.28
CA GLN A 224 -10.05 3.09 3.83
C GLN A 224 -9.31 4.39 3.43
N ALA A 225 -9.85 5.19 2.52
CA ALA A 225 -9.17 6.41 2.05
C ALA A 225 -8.88 7.41 3.19
N GLY A 226 -9.80 7.50 4.16
CA GLY A 226 -9.70 8.34 5.36
C GLY A 226 -9.05 7.65 6.57
N ASN A 227 -8.84 6.34 6.52
CA ASN A 227 -8.23 5.55 7.60
C ASN A 227 -7.63 4.30 6.98
N LEU A 228 -6.30 4.30 6.79
CA LEU A 228 -5.59 3.19 6.14
C LEU A 228 -5.55 1.92 7.01
N GLY A 229 -6.12 1.93 8.21
CA GLY A 229 -6.26 0.74 9.07
C GLY A 229 -4.92 0.23 9.59
N SER A 230 -4.77 -1.10 9.71
CA SER A 230 -3.53 -1.71 10.21
C SER A 230 -2.31 -1.44 9.35
N PHE A 231 -2.48 -1.07 8.07
CA PHE A 231 -1.40 -0.60 7.21
C PHE A 231 -0.63 0.56 7.85
N LEU A 232 -1.27 1.49 8.56
CA LEU A 232 -0.55 2.58 9.25
C LEU A 232 0.45 2.06 10.28
N ALA A 233 0.12 0.98 10.97
CA ALA A 233 0.97 0.41 12.01
C ALA A 233 2.11 -0.45 11.43
N ASN A 234 1.87 -1.16 10.33
CA ASN A 234 2.81 -2.13 9.77
C ASN A 234 3.27 -1.83 8.33
N TRP A 235 3.14 -0.58 7.87
CA TRP A 235 3.44 -0.20 6.48
C TRP A 235 4.87 -0.56 6.10
N ARG A 236 5.83 -0.48 7.03
CA ARG A 236 7.25 -0.77 6.76
C ARG A 236 7.45 -2.24 6.46
N GLU A 237 6.86 -3.14 7.26
CA GLU A 237 6.88 -4.58 6.96
C GLU A 237 6.15 -4.87 5.65
N VAL A 238 5.00 -4.23 5.40
CA VAL A 238 4.22 -4.41 4.17
C VAL A 238 5.01 -4.01 2.93
N VAL A 239 5.58 -2.81 2.91
CA VAL A 239 6.37 -2.33 1.77
C VAL A 239 7.63 -3.18 1.58
N SER A 240 8.28 -3.60 2.67
CA SER A 240 9.42 -4.54 2.62
C SER A 240 9.03 -5.86 1.94
N ALA A 241 7.93 -6.49 2.37
CA ALA A 241 7.47 -7.76 1.80
C ALA A 241 7.05 -7.62 0.33
N VAL A 242 6.28 -6.57 0.00
CA VAL A 242 5.82 -6.29 -1.37
C VAL A 242 6.99 -6.08 -2.32
N VAL A 243 7.99 -5.27 -1.93
CA VAL A 243 9.17 -5.04 -2.78
C VAL A 243 10.03 -6.29 -2.89
N THR A 244 10.19 -7.05 -1.81
CA THR A 244 10.91 -8.33 -1.82
C THR A 244 10.32 -9.29 -2.84
N GLU A 245 9.02 -9.52 -2.78
CA GLU A 245 8.30 -10.42 -3.70
C GLU A 245 8.40 -9.93 -5.16
N ALA A 246 8.30 -8.62 -5.37
CA ALA A 246 8.45 -8.03 -6.69
C ALA A 246 9.85 -8.28 -7.29
N ILE A 247 10.90 -8.12 -6.47
CA ILE A 247 12.28 -8.35 -6.88
C ILE A 247 12.54 -9.84 -7.13
N ILE A 248 12.21 -10.72 -6.18
CA ILE A 248 12.44 -12.18 -6.32
C ILE A 248 11.74 -12.73 -7.57
N SER A 249 10.52 -12.26 -7.85
CA SER A 249 9.79 -12.68 -9.05
C SER A 249 10.32 -12.09 -10.36
N SER A 250 11.29 -11.18 -10.32
CA SER A 250 11.95 -10.58 -11.48
C SER A 250 13.40 -11.06 -11.62
N ASP A 251 14.03 -11.36 -10.49
CA ASP A 251 15.39 -11.89 -10.37
C ASP A 251 15.37 -13.05 -9.37
N PRO A 252 15.16 -14.29 -9.84
CA PRO A 252 15.16 -15.49 -8.99
C PRO A 252 16.50 -15.76 -8.31
N LEU A 253 17.58 -15.11 -8.74
CA LEU A 253 18.91 -15.21 -8.15
C LEU A 253 19.11 -14.19 -7.02
N PHE A 254 18.10 -13.38 -6.71
CA PHE A 254 18.16 -12.44 -5.59
C PHE A 254 18.25 -13.20 -4.26
N LEU A 255 19.45 -13.26 -3.70
CA LEU A 255 19.76 -14.05 -2.49
C LEU A 255 19.22 -13.46 -1.18
N ARG A 256 18.64 -12.24 -1.20
CA ARG A 256 18.07 -11.65 0.01
C ARG A 256 16.62 -12.05 0.14
N ASN A 257 16.28 -12.60 1.30
CA ASN A 257 14.90 -12.93 1.67
C ASN A 257 14.09 -11.72 2.16
N LYS A 258 14.70 -10.52 2.21
CA LYS A 258 14.06 -9.29 2.67
C LYS A 258 14.70 -8.05 2.05
N PHE A 259 13.85 -7.16 1.55
CA PHE A 259 14.21 -5.82 1.11
C PHE A 259 14.19 -4.85 2.30
N GLU A 260 15.33 -4.21 2.58
CA GLU A 260 15.47 -3.26 3.68
C GLU A 260 15.64 -1.84 3.16
N PHE A 261 15.03 -0.88 3.87
CA PHE A 261 15.14 0.54 3.58
C PHE A 261 15.00 1.35 4.88
N THR A 262 15.61 2.53 4.87
CA THR A 262 15.63 3.49 5.99
C THR A 262 14.88 4.78 5.69
N GLU A 263 14.60 5.03 4.42
CA GLU A 263 13.90 6.21 3.92
C GLU A 263 12.91 5.79 2.83
N ILE A 264 11.96 6.68 2.54
CA ILE A 264 11.01 6.53 1.44
C ILE A 264 10.81 7.86 0.72
N PHE A 265 10.36 7.77 -0.53
CA PHE A 265 9.67 8.86 -1.18
C PHE A 265 8.17 8.61 -1.09
N THR A 266 7.39 9.69 -1.07
CA THR A 266 5.93 9.59 -1.14
C THR A 266 5.40 10.51 -2.22
N ALA A 267 4.27 10.18 -2.81
CA ALA A 267 3.63 11.01 -3.82
C ALA A 267 2.11 10.87 -3.75
N SER A 268 1.39 11.92 -4.11
CA SER A 268 -0.07 11.87 -4.24
C SER A 268 -0.58 12.77 -5.34
N PHE A 269 -1.78 12.45 -5.79
CA PHE A 269 -2.55 13.27 -6.72
C PHE A 269 -4.03 13.29 -6.30
N SER A 270 -4.69 14.40 -6.58
CA SER A 270 -6.08 14.68 -6.28
C SER A 270 -6.40 14.42 -4.81
N ASN A 271 -7.59 13.90 -4.53
CA ASN A 271 -7.98 13.53 -3.18
C ASN A 271 -7.12 12.40 -2.56
N GLY A 272 -6.16 11.83 -3.30
CA GLY A 272 -5.10 11.01 -2.73
C GLY A 272 -4.27 11.74 -1.68
N ILE A 273 -4.28 13.09 -1.69
CA ILE A 273 -3.66 13.91 -0.64
C ILE A 273 -4.21 13.61 0.76
N VAL A 274 -5.49 13.23 0.87
CA VAL A 274 -6.10 12.85 2.16
C VAL A 274 -5.45 11.58 2.69
N THR A 275 -5.28 10.59 1.82
CA THR A 275 -4.63 9.33 2.20
C THR A 275 -3.14 9.53 2.48
N HIS A 276 -2.48 10.38 1.70
CA HIS A 276 -1.08 10.74 1.87
C HIS A 276 -0.84 11.48 3.20
N GLN A 277 -1.75 12.37 3.59
CA GLN A 277 -1.77 13.02 4.89
C GLN A 277 -1.91 11.97 6.00
N ASN A 278 -2.93 11.12 5.93
CA ASN A 278 -3.18 10.08 6.92
C ASN A 278 -1.99 9.13 7.10
N PHE A 279 -1.31 8.79 6.01
CA PHE A 279 -0.10 7.99 6.06
C PHE A 279 1.03 8.70 6.80
N ASN A 280 1.34 9.95 6.47
CA ASN A 280 2.43 10.67 7.12
C ASN A 280 2.13 11.05 8.58
N THR A 281 0.87 11.29 8.93
CA THR A 281 0.49 11.69 10.30
C THR A 281 0.17 10.51 11.21
N GLY A 282 -0.38 9.42 10.67
CA GLY A 282 -0.79 8.24 11.44
C GLY A 282 0.10 7.01 11.25
N GLY A 283 0.94 6.99 10.21
CA GLY A 283 1.83 5.87 9.92
C GLY A 283 3.03 5.85 10.88
N ALA A 284 3.30 4.69 11.47
CA ALA A 284 4.38 4.53 12.45
C ALA A 284 5.74 4.94 11.84
N GLY A 285 6.29 6.09 12.26
CA GLY A 285 7.56 6.63 11.76
C GLY A 285 7.54 7.08 10.28
N ALA A 286 6.37 7.15 9.64
CA ALA A 286 6.26 7.48 8.21
C ALA A 286 6.83 8.86 7.89
N ALA A 287 6.39 9.92 8.58
CA ALA A 287 6.88 11.28 8.35
C ALA A 287 8.39 11.44 8.54
N SER A 288 9.00 10.74 9.50
CA SER A 288 10.45 10.80 9.72
C SER A 288 11.25 10.02 8.68
N MET A 289 10.66 8.98 8.08
CA MET A 289 11.27 8.21 6.99
C MET A 289 11.04 8.84 5.62
N THR A 290 10.06 9.74 5.47
CA THR A 290 9.81 10.46 4.20
C THR A 290 10.97 11.43 3.92
N ARG A 291 11.81 11.06 2.94
CA ARG A 291 12.88 11.89 2.43
C ARG A 291 12.33 13.09 1.66
N ILE A 292 11.48 12.82 0.67
CA ILE A 292 10.75 13.82 -0.12
C ILE A 292 9.34 13.31 -0.42
N GLY A 293 8.35 14.18 -0.21
CA GLY A 293 6.98 13.99 -0.64
C GLY A 293 6.65 14.84 -1.88
N PHE A 294 5.93 14.28 -2.85
CA PHE A 294 5.42 14.99 -4.01
C PHE A 294 3.91 15.21 -3.88
N ASP A 295 3.48 16.47 -3.86
CA ASP A 295 2.06 16.84 -3.98
C ASP A 295 1.83 17.36 -5.40
N LEU A 296 1.24 16.53 -6.27
CA LEU A 296 1.24 16.76 -7.71
C LEU A 296 0.22 17.79 -8.19
N ASP A 297 -0.74 18.21 -7.37
CA ASP A 297 -1.71 19.25 -7.74
C ASP A 297 -1.89 20.35 -6.70
N GLY A 298 -1.27 20.21 -5.53
CA GLY A 298 -1.01 21.29 -4.59
C GLY A 298 -2.26 21.87 -3.93
N GLN A 299 -3.47 21.45 -4.30
CA GLN A 299 -4.72 21.73 -3.60
C GLN A 299 -5.91 20.98 -4.22
N ALA A 300 -6.00 19.68 -3.99
CA ALA A 300 -7.21 18.93 -4.28
C ALA A 300 -7.99 18.59 -3.00
N SER A 301 -9.32 18.63 -3.09
CA SER A 301 -10.24 18.29 -1.99
C SER A 301 -10.17 19.17 -0.74
N GLY A 302 -9.70 20.42 -0.87
CA GLY A 302 -9.71 21.40 0.22
C GLY A 302 -8.67 21.15 1.32
N SER A 303 -7.77 20.17 1.15
CA SER A 303 -6.67 19.98 2.09
C SER A 303 -5.55 20.99 1.82
N ASN A 304 -5.11 21.65 2.90
CA ASN A 304 -3.92 22.52 2.90
C ASN A 304 -2.71 21.79 3.49
N TRP A 305 -2.84 20.51 3.84
CA TRP A 305 -1.74 19.73 4.40
C TRP A 305 -0.67 19.47 3.33
N ARG A 306 0.60 19.54 3.73
CA ARG A 306 1.74 19.16 2.90
C ARG A 306 2.69 18.27 3.71
N PRO A 307 3.39 17.32 3.06
CA PRO A 307 4.51 16.64 3.70
C PRO A 307 5.54 17.65 4.21
N SER A 308 6.25 17.34 5.31
CA SER A 308 7.25 18.25 5.90
C SER A 308 8.38 18.60 4.92
N ARG A 309 8.75 17.66 4.05
CA ARG A 309 9.75 17.82 2.99
C ARG A 309 9.07 17.63 1.65
N ALA A 310 8.34 18.64 1.19
CA ALA A 310 7.51 18.53 0.00
C ALA A 310 8.05 19.30 -1.21
N VAL A 311 7.86 18.72 -2.38
CA VAL A 311 7.79 19.43 -3.66
C VAL A 311 6.33 19.51 -4.04
N VAL A 312 5.82 20.73 -4.17
CA VAL A 312 4.38 21.00 -4.33
C VAL A 312 4.13 21.59 -5.70
N TYR A 313 3.24 21.00 -6.48
CA TYR A 313 2.82 21.51 -7.79
C TYR A 313 1.44 22.15 -7.68
N MET A 314 1.40 23.45 -7.45
CA MET A 314 0.16 24.22 -7.34
C MET A 314 -0.48 24.39 -8.71
N ASN A 315 -1.73 23.93 -8.85
CA ASN A 315 -2.57 24.27 -10.00
C ASN A 315 -3.10 25.72 -9.94
N THR A 316 -2.20 26.68 -9.76
CA THR A 316 -2.47 28.12 -9.76
C THR A 316 -1.40 28.84 -10.57
N ARG A 317 -1.72 30.02 -11.09
CA ARG A 317 -0.75 30.90 -11.77
C ARG A 317 0.12 31.63 -10.75
N THR A 318 1.34 31.95 -11.13
CA THR A 318 2.22 32.90 -10.42
C THR A 318 2.61 34.03 -11.36
N SER A 319 2.72 35.25 -10.83
CA SER A 319 3.19 36.44 -11.57
C SER A 319 4.71 36.62 -11.51
N GLY A 320 5.40 35.89 -10.62
CA GLY A 320 6.85 35.98 -10.41
C GLY A 320 7.63 34.82 -11.05
N ALA A 321 8.92 34.74 -10.75
CA ALA A 321 9.74 33.60 -11.14
C ALA A 321 9.21 32.31 -10.52
N ASN A 322 9.09 31.25 -11.32
CA ASN A 322 8.77 29.91 -10.87
C ASN A 322 10.05 29.06 -10.90
N PRO A 323 10.33 28.25 -9.86
CA PRO A 323 9.53 28.02 -8.65
C PRO A 323 9.66 29.11 -7.59
N THR A 324 8.71 29.15 -6.64
CA THR A 324 8.83 29.91 -5.38
C THR A 324 9.21 28.94 -4.27
N GLY A 325 10.51 28.83 -3.95
CA GLY A 325 11.01 27.80 -3.05
C GLY A 325 10.79 26.39 -3.63
N ASN A 326 10.16 25.49 -2.88
CA ASN A 326 9.79 24.14 -3.35
C ASN A 326 8.40 24.06 -4.00
N THR A 327 7.77 25.21 -4.23
CA THR A 327 6.43 25.32 -4.79
C THR A 327 6.50 25.70 -6.27
N TRP A 328 5.89 24.87 -7.10
CA TRP A 328 5.83 24.96 -8.56
C TRP A 328 4.43 25.33 -8.99
N HIS A 329 4.27 26.47 -9.66
CA HIS A 329 2.99 26.97 -10.16
C HIS A 329 2.80 26.54 -11.61
N VAL A 330 1.85 25.62 -11.83
CA VAL A 330 1.59 24.99 -13.13
C VAL A 330 0.24 25.39 -13.74
N GLY A 331 -0.62 26.07 -12.98
CA GLY A 331 -1.96 26.45 -13.43
C GLY A 331 -1.92 27.34 -14.67
N GLY A 332 -2.69 26.99 -15.70
CA GLY A 332 -2.72 27.67 -17.00
C GLY A 332 -1.48 27.47 -17.87
N ARG A 333 -0.50 26.66 -17.46
CA ARG A 333 0.73 26.39 -18.23
C ARG A 333 0.68 25.04 -18.97
N LEU A 334 -0.35 24.22 -18.74
CA LEU A 334 -0.47 22.85 -19.29
C LEU A 334 -1.19 22.77 -20.64
N ALA A 335 -1.51 23.90 -21.28
CA ALA A 335 -2.29 23.95 -22.52
C ALA A 335 -1.72 23.08 -23.67
N ALA A 336 -0.40 22.95 -23.77
CA ALA A 336 0.21 22.08 -24.78
C ALA A 336 -0.13 20.59 -24.54
N LEU A 337 -0.18 20.18 -23.28
CA LEU A 337 -0.53 18.82 -22.86
C LEU A 337 -2.04 18.58 -22.95
N GLU A 338 -2.86 19.59 -22.64
CA GLU A 338 -4.31 19.56 -22.80
C GLU A 338 -4.73 19.26 -24.26
N ARG A 339 -4.03 19.82 -25.24
CA ARG A 339 -4.28 19.52 -26.67
C ARG A 339 -4.04 18.06 -27.04
N LYS A 340 -3.17 17.35 -26.30
CA LYS A 340 -2.90 15.91 -26.48
C LYS A 340 -3.91 15.03 -25.73
N TYR A 341 -4.50 15.58 -24.66
CA TYR A 341 -5.52 14.92 -23.85
C TYR A 341 -6.79 15.79 -23.78
N PRO A 342 -7.56 15.90 -24.89
CA PRO A 342 -8.70 16.80 -24.98
C PRO A 342 -9.78 16.50 -23.93
N GLY A 343 -10.43 17.55 -23.42
CA GLY A 343 -11.48 17.45 -22.40
C GLY A 343 -10.96 17.19 -20.98
N LYS A 344 -9.69 17.45 -20.71
CA LYS A 344 -9.07 17.35 -19.39
C LYS A 344 -8.77 18.73 -18.85
N THR A 345 -9.16 18.99 -17.61
CA THR A 345 -8.72 20.18 -16.86
C THR A 345 -7.23 20.07 -16.51
N ASP A 346 -6.56 21.21 -16.26
CA ASP A 346 -5.18 21.26 -15.75
C ASP A 346 -4.97 20.30 -14.58
N HIS A 347 -5.96 20.20 -13.70
CA HIS A 347 -5.99 19.26 -12.58
C HIS A 347 -5.75 17.81 -13.02
N ASN A 348 -6.39 17.33 -14.08
CA ASN A 348 -6.25 15.95 -14.54
C ASN A 348 -4.88 15.65 -15.16
N LEU A 349 -4.08 16.68 -15.46
CA LEU A 349 -2.77 16.58 -16.09
C LEU A 349 -1.62 16.67 -15.08
N CYS A 350 -1.90 17.15 -13.87
CA CYS A 350 -0.98 17.18 -12.73
C CYS A 350 -0.22 15.87 -12.44
N PRO A 351 -0.79 14.66 -12.63
CA PRO A 351 -0.03 13.42 -12.46
C PRO A 351 1.22 13.33 -13.35
N PHE A 352 1.24 14.04 -14.48
CA PHE A 352 2.35 14.06 -15.44
C PHE A 352 3.52 14.98 -15.05
N LEU A 353 3.50 15.49 -13.81
CA LEU A 353 4.57 16.30 -13.22
C LEU A 353 5.54 15.46 -12.39
N LEU A 354 5.22 14.18 -12.15
CA LEU A 354 6.08 13.28 -11.39
C LEU A 354 7.43 13.07 -12.08
N LEU A 355 7.47 13.07 -13.43
CA LEU A 355 8.72 12.97 -14.20
C LEU A 355 9.70 14.09 -13.79
N HIS A 356 9.25 15.34 -13.68
CA HIS A 356 10.10 16.43 -13.22
C HIS A 356 10.53 16.22 -11.77
N GLY A 357 9.58 15.87 -10.90
CA GLY A 357 9.84 15.62 -9.48
C GLY A 357 10.98 14.63 -9.27
N LEU A 358 10.93 13.50 -9.96
CA LEU A 358 11.95 12.46 -9.87
C LEU A 358 13.25 12.85 -10.57
N SER A 359 13.18 13.50 -11.74
CA SER A 359 14.39 13.92 -12.47
C SER A 359 15.22 14.94 -11.69
N ARG A 360 14.58 15.83 -10.93
CA ARG A 360 15.23 16.93 -10.19
C ARG A 360 15.52 16.60 -8.73
N PHE A 361 14.65 15.82 -8.08
CA PHE A 361 14.70 15.59 -6.63
C PHE A 361 14.77 14.10 -6.23
N GLY A 362 14.73 13.18 -7.20
CA GLY A 362 14.75 11.73 -6.95
C GLY A 362 16.14 11.12 -6.75
N ARG A 363 17.18 11.92 -6.49
CA ARG A 363 18.55 11.42 -6.27
C ARG A 363 18.99 11.61 -4.83
#